data_AF-A0A358BHE8-F1
#
_entry.id   AF-A0A358BHE8-F1
#
_cell.length_a   1.000
_cell.length_b   1.000
_cell.length_c   1.000
_cell.angle_alpha   90.00
_cell.angle_beta   90.00
_cell.angle_gamma   90.00
#
_symmetry.space_group_name_H-M   'P 1'
#
loop_
_entity.id
_entity.type
_entity.pdbx_description
1 polymer ?
#
loop_
_entity_poly.entity_id
_entity_poly.type
_entity_poly.pdbx_seq_one_letter_code
_entity_poly.pdbx_strand_id
1 'polypeptide(L)'
;MAPVVIDPGQRSRASHAADAGGAGAAIAARRSGRAAHGHRRSKRPGLAPPAERAAATPGLPDARAAVAGSRGGRAGEPDVNPLETTAAGEPLNPAEWARCIRELPSLPSAFIAAVEVLSQDQVPASTCIEAIERDQALTVRVLRLANSAFYGAPGQVSRIGDAVQMLGLRTVASTLAAISLRATLGALHCEGFCFDSYWRHSLCTALSARELARIAALDTGEAFLLGLLHDVGKLILAMTSPVLEAQALQLGHSEELPMHEAERRVFGVSHAEVGAAVARQWNFPASIPDAIAGHHRPLVVQPLKRLTAGHLVRLANHMAHGLAASPDAREPFLTDPLWSDLGISEQHLRDLAERVSGELDIMSCA
;
A
#
# COMPACT_ATOMS: atom_id res chain seq x y z
N MET A 1 -14.17 54.73 13.58
CA MET A 1 -14.08 54.52 12.11
C MET A 1 -15.10 53.45 11.75
N ALA A 2 -15.94 53.70 10.76
CA ALA A 2 -17.08 52.84 10.38
C ALA A 2 -16.69 51.85 9.26
N PRO A 3 -17.41 50.72 9.10
CA PRO A 3 -17.11 49.71 8.08
C PRO A 3 -17.61 50.12 6.68
N VAL A 4 -16.95 49.59 5.65
CA VAL A 4 -17.35 49.78 4.25
C VAL A 4 -18.38 48.73 3.86
N VAL A 5 -19.53 49.18 3.37
CA VAL A 5 -20.58 48.37 2.73
C VAL A 5 -20.42 48.50 1.21
N ILE A 6 -20.55 47.40 0.47
CA ILE A 6 -20.64 47.43 -1.00
C ILE A 6 -22.01 46.89 -1.41
N ASP A 7 -22.74 47.73 -2.15
CA ASP A 7 -24.11 47.51 -2.63
C ASP A 7 -24.10 46.91 -4.07
N PRO A 8 -24.85 45.83 -4.36
CA PRO A 8 -24.92 45.24 -5.70
C PRO A 8 -26.08 45.83 -6.55
N GLY A 9 -25.78 46.65 -7.56
CA GLY A 9 -26.83 47.24 -8.41
C GLY A 9 -26.45 47.70 -9.81
N GLN A 10 -27.34 47.37 -10.77
CA GLN A 10 -27.46 47.82 -12.17
C GLN A 10 -26.46 47.21 -13.19
N ARG A 11 -26.84 46.47 -14.25
CA ARG A 11 -27.97 46.44 -15.22
C ARG A 11 -27.76 47.22 -16.52
N SER A 12 -27.60 46.46 -17.61
CA SER A 12 -27.80 46.77 -19.03
C SER A 12 -27.87 45.39 -19.71
N ARG A 13 -28.94 44.83 -20.31
CA ARG A 13 -30.00 45.30 -21.24
C ARG A 13 -29.40 45.99 -22.47
N ALA A 14 -29.56 45.50 -23.71
CA ALA A 14 -30.71 44.80 -24.29
C ALA A 14 -30.31 43.83 -25.44
N SER A 15 -31.08 42.76 -25.72
CA SER A 15 -32.00 42.57 -26.90
C SER A 15 -31.31 42.57 -28.29
N HIS A 16 -31.60 41.70 -29.26
CA HIS A 16 -32.79 40.90 -29.62
C HIS A 16 -32.36 39.47 -30.07
N ALA A 17 -33.16 38.39 -29.96
CA ALA A 17 -34.38 38.02 -30.72
C ALA A 17 -34.12 37.79 -32.24
N ALA A 18 -34.69 36.78 -32.93
CA ALA A 18 -35.66 35.75 -32.53
C ALA A 18 -35.68 34.50 -33.45
N ASP A 19 -36.17 33.37 -32.92
CA ASP A 19 -37.07 32.36 -33.55
C ASP A 19 -36.68 31.59 -34.85
N ALA A 20 -37.28 30.42 -35.21
CA ALA A 20 -38.24 29.53 -34.52
C ALA A 20 -38.22 28.08 -35.05
N GLY A 21 -38.60 27.11 -34.19
CA GLY A 21 -39.27 25.84 -34.57
C GLY A 21 -38.39 24.67 -35.06
N GLY A 22 -38.79 23.40 -34.89
CA GLY A 22 -39.98 22.88 -34.19
C GLY A 22 -40.40 21.49 -34.68
N ALA A 23 -40.90 20.65 -33.75
CA ALA A 23 -41.42 19.28 -33.95
C ALA A 23 -40.41 18.21 -34.48
N GLY A 24 -40.48 16.93 -34.10
CA GLY A 24 -41.38 16.26 -33.16
C GLY A 24 -41.97 14.97 -33.75
N ALA A 25 -41.64 13.81 -33.18
CA ALA A 25 -42.34 12.53 -33.40
C ALA A 25 -41.98 11.52 -32.29
N ALA A 26 -42.87 10.58 -32.02
CA ALA A 26 -42.76 9.62 -30.91
C ALA A 26 -42.97 8.16 -31.38
N ILE A 27 -43.06 7.24 -30.41
CA ILE A 27 -43.57 5.85 -30.51
C ILE A 27 -42.56 4.80 -31.02
N ALA A 28 -42.17 3.87 -30.15
CA ALA A 28 -42.59 2.45 -30.22
C ALA A 28 -41.87 1.57 -29.18
N ALA A 29 -42.66 0.85 -28.37
CA ALA A 29 -42.15 -0.32 -27.63
C ALA A 29 -42.28 -1.58 -28.49
N ARG A 30 -41.31 -2.50 -28.43
CA ARG A 30 -41.50 -3.90 -28.87
C ARG A 30 -40.84 -4.90 -27.92
N ARG A 31 -41.66 -5.84 -27.45
CA ARG A 31 -41.25 -7.08 -26.77
C ARG A 31 -40.92 -8.18 -27.80
N SER A 32 -40.19 -9.20 -27.32
CA SER A 32 -40.18 -10.60 -27.77
C SER A 32 -39.76 -10.93 -29.22
N GLY A 33 -38.72 -11.78 -29.33
CA GLY A 33 -38.24 -12.35 -30.58
C GLY A 33 -37.41 -13.62 -30.36
N ARG A 34 -37.97 -14.63 -29.67
CA ARG A 34 -37.33 -15.93 -29.43
C ARG A 34 -37.36 -16.74 -30.73
N ALA A 35 -36.22 -16.90 -31.42
CA ALA A 35 -36.10 -17.74 -32.60
C ALA A 35 -35.02 -18.81 -32.40
N ALA A 36 -35.45 -20.07 -32.30
CA ALA A 36 -34.54 -21.21 -32.33
C ALA A 36 -34.16 -21.50 -33.79
N HIS A 37 -32.89 -21.85 -34.03
CA HIS A 37 -32.48 -22.60 -35.22
C HIS A 37 -31.57 -23.75 -34.80
N GLY A 38 -31.95 -24.96 -35.18
CA GLY A 38 -31.30 -26.18 -34.74
C GLY A 38 -30.20 -26.65 -35.67
N HIS A 39 -29.26 -27.39 -35.09
CA HIS A 39 -28.67 -28.59 -35.68
C HIS A 39 -28.02 -28.48 -37.07
N ARG A 40 -26.69 -28.34 -37.09
CA ARG A 40 -25.86 -29.25 -37.90
C ARG A 40 -24.71 -29.82 -37.06
N ARG A 41 -24.81 -31.11 -36.74
CA ARG A 41 -23.70 -31.92 -36.21
C ARG A 41 -22.72 -32.21 -37.34
N SER A 42 -21.48 -31.75 -37.24
CA SER A 42 -20.36 -32.27 -38.05
C SER A 42 -19.49 -33.19 -37.17
N LYS A 43 -19.56 -34.50 -37.42
CA LYS A 43 -18.64 -35.48 -36.83
C LYS A 43 -17.25 -35.33 -37.46
N ARG A 44 -16.20 -35.17 -36.65
CA ARG A 44 -14.83 -35.61 -36.97
C ARG A 44 -14.17 -36.21 -35.72
N PRO A 45 -13.17 -37.11 -35.88
CA PRO A 45 -12.91 -38.17 -34.91
C PRO A 45 -12.01 -37.75 -33.76
N GLY A 46 -12.09 -38.48 -32.65
CA GLY A 46 -11.38 -38.18 -31.41
C GLY A 46 -9.88 -38.48 -31.47
N LEU A 47 -9.10 -37.63 -30.81
CA LEU A 47 -7.76 -37.95 -30.31
C LEU A 47 -7.88 -38.35 -28.84
N ALA A 48 -7.18 -39.41 -28.46
CA ALA A 48 -7.12 -39.87 -27.07
C ALA A 48 -6.28 -38.91 -26.21
N PRO A 49 -6.62 -38.69 -24.92
CA PRO A 49 -5.77 -37.95 -24.00
C PRO A 49 -4.50 -38.75 -23.66
N PRO A 50 -3.36 -38.10 -23.41
CA PRO A 50 -2.14 -38.78 -22.97
C PRO A 50 -2.28 -39.31 -21.53
N ALA A 51 -1.63 -40.42 -21.23
CA ALA A 51 -1.76 -41.13 -19.97
C ALA A 51 -1.14 -40.38 -18.78
N GLU A 52 -1.88 -40.31 -17.67
CA GLU A 52 -1.35 -39.89 -16.37
C GLU A 52 -0.29 -40.89 -15.88
N ARG A 53 0.92 -40.40 -15.62
CA ARG A 53 1.91 -41.13 -14.80
C ARG A 53 1.69 -40.76 -13.34
N ALA A 54 1.02 -41.62 -12.60
CA ALA A 54 0.96 -41.53 -11.15
C ALA A 54 2.37 -41.70 -10.54
N ALA A 55 2.92 -40.61 -9.99
CA ALA A 55 4.07 -40.68 -9.11
C ALA A 55 3.57 -40.86 -7.67
N ALA A 56 4.00 -41.94 -7.02
CA ALA A 56 3.55 -42.25 -5.66
C ALA A 56 4.23 -41.35 -4.62
N THR A 57 3.42 -40.62 -3.85
CA THR A 57 3.88 -39.84 -2.68
C THR A 57 4.01 -40.77 -1.47
N PRO A 58 5.18 -40.84 -0.79
CA PRO A 58 5.29 -41.53 0.49
C PRO A 58 4.53 -40.74 1.58
N GLY A 59 3.62 -41.40 2.29
CA GLY A 59 2.87 -40.78 3.39
C GLY A 59 3.72 -40.58 4.65
N LEU A 60 3.53 -39.43 5.31
CA LEU A 60 4.02 -39.17 6.67
C LEU A 60 3.23 -40.00 7.69
N PRO A 61 3.84 -40.59 8.73
CA PRO A 61 3.12 -41.30 9.79
C PRO A 61 2.47 -40.35 10.81
N ASP A 62 1.31 -40.77 11.33
CA ASP A 62 0.55 -40.08 12.38
C ASP A 62 1.33 -39.90 13.69
N ALA A 63 1.24 -38.71 14.29
CA ALA A 63 1.88 -38.39 15.57
C ALA A 63 0.89 -38.50 16.74
N ARG A 64 0.57 -39.74 17.18
CA ARG A 64 -0.07 -39.98 18.49
C ARG A 64 0.49 -41.20 19.22
N ALA A 65 0.75 -40.98 20.52
CA ALA A 65 1.08 -41.94 21.58
C ALA A 65 2.48 -42.59 21.59
N ALA A 66 3.34 -42.10 22.49
CA ALA A 66 4.18 -42.94 23.35
C ALA A 66 4.66 -42.16 24.59
N VAL A 67 4.15 -42.52 25.78
CA VAL A 67 4.72 -42.11 27.08
C VAL A 67 5.37 -43.33 27.72
N ALA A 68 6.70 -43.37 27.80
CA ALA A 68 7.50 -44.14 28.76
C ALA A 68 8.98 -43.80 28.55
N GLY A 69 9.71 -43.51 29.62
CA GLY A 69 11.11 -43.05 29.53
C GLY A 69 12.16 -44.16 29.66
N SER A 70 13.42 -43.81 29.37
CA SER A 70 14.60 -44.49 29.89
C SER A 70 15.75 -43.49 30.11
N ARG A 71 16.76 -43.88 30.89
CA ARG A 71 17.81 -42.99 31.41
C ARG A 71 19.07 -43.02 30.55
N GLY A 72 19.75 -41.88 30.47
CA GLY A 72 21.22 -41.81 30.48
C GLY A 72 21.90 -41.64 29.11
N GLY A 73 22.56 -40.49 28.93
CA GLY A 73 23.44 -40.22 27.80
C GLY A 73 23.96 -38.78 27.86
N ARG A 74 25.21 -38.60 28.33
CA ARG A 74 25.84 -37.29 28.49
C ARG A 74 26.74 -37.02 27.28
N ALA A 75 26.33 -36.13 26.39
CA ALA A 75 27.13 -35.57 25.31
C ALA A 75 26.71 -34.10 25.13
N GLY A 76 27.68 -33.21 24.87
CA GLY A 76 27.52 -31.77 25.13
C GLY A 76 26.49 -31.06 24.25
N GLU A 77 25.61 -30.29 24.89
CA GLU A 77 24.92 -29.17 24.25
C GLU A 77 25.93 -28.05 23.94
N PRO A 78 25.78 -27.31 22.83
CA PRO A 78 26.53 -26.08 22.63
C PRO A 78 26.05 -25.03 23.65
N ASP A 79 26.99 -24.44 24.38
CA ASP A 79 26.74 -23.46 25.43
C ASP A 79 26.29 -22.11 24.81
N VAL A 80 25.01 -22.04 24.41
CA VAL A 80 24.37 -20.80 23.97
C VAL A 80 24.04 -19.94 25.19
N ASN A 81 25.07 -19.25 25.67
CA ASN A 81 25.01 -18.34 26.81
C ASN A 81 23.79 -17.38 26.70
N PRO A 82 22.78 -17.48 27.57
CA PRO A 82 21.58 -16.65 27.47
C PRO A 82 21.89 -15.22 27.84
N LEU A 83 21.84 -14.32 26.85
CA LEU A 83 21.73 -12.87 26.98
C LEU A 83 22.62 -12.28 28.10
N GLU A 84 23.85 -11.89 27.74
CA GLU A 84 24.49 -10.79 28.45
C GLU A 84 23.59 -9.56 28.34
N THR A 85 22.80 -9.33 29.39
CA THR A 85 21.99 -8.13 29.57
C THR A 85 22.95 -6.96 29.72
N THR A 86 23.29 -6.33 28.60
CA THR A 86 24.01 -5.06 28.59
C THR A 86 23.12 -4.01 29.25
N ALA A 87 23.43 -3.71 30.51
CA ALA A 87 22.73 -2.70 31.28
C ALA A 87 22.77 -1.37 30.53
N ALA A 88 21.60 -0.86 30.14
CA ALA A 88 21.38 0.45 29.52
C ALA A 88 22.51 0.85 28.54
N GLY A 89 22.63 0.12 27.43
CA GLY A 89 23.54 0.50 26.35
C GLY A 89 23.31 1.96 25.94
N GLU A 90 24.40 2.70 25.72
CA GLU A 90 24.30 4.10 25.28
C GLU A 90 23.45 4.16 23.99
N PRO A 91 22.54 5.14 23.87
CA PRO A 91 21.73 5.27 22.66
C PRO A 91 22.64 5.44 21.45
N LEU A 92 22.33 4.75 20.35
CA LEU A 92 23.13 4.75 19.12
C LEU A 92 23.50 6.18 18.72
N ASN A 93 24.73 6.34 18.27
CA ASN A 93 25.20 7.63 17.78
C ASN A 93 24.38 8.00 16.53
N PRO A 94 23.78 9.21 16.45
CA PRO A 94 23.06 9.64 15.25
C PRO A 94 23.87 9.52 13.94
N ALA A 95 25.20 9.49 14.02
CA ALA A 95 26.08 9.21 12.88
C ALA A 95 25.90 7.82 12.25
N GLU A 96 25.43 6.81 13.01
CA GLU A 96 25.34 5.41 12.60
C GLU A 96 24.13 5.16 11.70
N TRP A 97 22.91 5.48 12.14
CA TRP A 97 21.75 5.41 11.24
C TRP A 97 21.86 6.43 10.09
N ALA A 98 22.46 7.60 10.32
CA ALA A 98 22.73 8.54 9.24
C ALA A 98 23.74 8.01 8.21
N ARG A 99 24.64 7.08 8.59
CA ARG A 99 25.50 6.35 7.64
C ARG A 99 24.66 5.41 6.78
N CYS A 100 23.77 4.62 7.37
CA CYS A 100 22.88 3.73 6.62
C CYS A 100 21.96 4.49 5.66
N ILE A 101 21.48 5.70 6.01
CA ILE A 101 20.74 6.58 5.07
C ILE A 101 21.61 7.02 3.88
N ARG A 102 22.91 7.27 4.08
CA ARG A 102 23.85 7.59 2.97
C ARG A 102 24.24 6.38 2.12
N GLU A 103 24.11 5.17 2.66
CA GLU A 103 24.35 3.91 1.97
C GLU A 103 23.11 3.41 1.18
N LEU A 104 21.94 4.08 1.32
CA LEU A 104 20.77 3.81 0.50
C LEU A 104 21.07 4.01 -1.00
N PRO A 105 20.61 3.09 -1.88
CA PRO A 105 20.62 3.31 -3.31
C PRO A 105 19.87 4.59 -3.70
N SER A 106 20.34 5.25 -4.76
CA SER A 106 19.57 6.31 -5.41
C SER A 106 18.22 5.79 -5.90
N LEU A 107 17.17 6.60 -5.75
CA LEU A 107 15.84 6.26 -6.26
C LEU A 107 15.91 6.03 -7.78
N PRO A 108 15.32 4.94 -8.31
CA PRO A 108 15.32 4.67 -9.74
C PRO A 108 14.48 5.69 -10.49
N SER A 109 14.85 6.00 -11.73
CA SER A 109 14.16 6.99 -12.57
C SER A 109 12.65 6.71 -12.73
N ALA A 110 12.25 5.43 -12.76
CA ALA A 110 10.86 5.02 -12.78
C ALA A 110 10.08 5.42 -11.51
N PHE A 111 10.71 5.35 -10.33
CA PHE A 111 10.10 5.84 -9.09
C PHE A 111 9.98 7.37 -9.10
N ILE A 112 11.00 8.08 -9.58
CA ILE A 112 10.99 9.55 -9.68
C ILE A 112 9.87 10.02 -10.62
N ALA A 113 9.75 9.41 -11.81
CA ALA A 113 8.67 9.69 -12.76
C ALA A 113 7.28 9.39 -12.18
N ALA A 114 7.15 8.33 -11.37
CA ALA A 114 5.91 8.03 -10.66
C ALA A 114 5.59 9.08 -9.58
N VAL A 115 6.57 9.48 -8.77
CA VAL A 115 6.42 10.53 -7.75
C VAL A 115 6.00 11.86 -8.38
N GLU A 116 6.56 12.22 -9.54
CA GLU A 116 6.18 13.42 -10.29
C GLU A 116 4.68 13.42 -10.62
N VAL A 117 4.17 12.35 -11.22
CA VAL A 117 2.75 12.15 -11.56
C VAL A 117 1.84 12.06 -10.32
N LEU A 118 2.33 11.56 -9.20
CA LEU A 118 1.57 11.44 -7.95
C LEU A 118 1.52 12.75 -7.14
N SER A 119 2.46 13.67 -7.39
CA SER A 119 2.62 14.93 -6.63
C SER A 119 2.14 16.17 -7.39
N GLN A 120 1.71 16.02 -8.65
CA GLN A 120 1.34 17.13 -9.53
C GLN A 120 0.15 16.74 -10.42
N ASP A 121 -0.87 17.60 -10.51
CA ASP A 121 -2.10 17.28 -11.25
C ASP A 121 -1.97 17.30 -12.78
N GLN A 122 -0.94 17.96 -13.32
CA GLN A 122 -0.84 18.29 -14.76
C GLN A 122 0.42 17.71 -15.43
N VAL A 123 0.76 16.46 -15.10
CA VAL A 123 1.88 15.74 -15.72
C VAL A 123 1.36 14.90 -16.90
N PRO A 124 2.01 14.95 -18.08
CA PRO A 124 1.57 14.16 -19.22
C PRO A 124 1.79 12.66 -18.98
N ALA A 125 0.87 11.84 -19.48
CA ALA A 125 0.94 10.38 -19.33
C ALA A 125 2.24 9.78 -19.89
N SER A 126 2.88 10.44 -20.87
CA SER A 126 4.18 10.05 -21.42
C SER A 126 5.27 9.92 -20.35
N THR A 127 5.24 10.71 -19.28
CA THR A 127 6.23 10.63 -18.19
C THR A 127 6.29 9.23 -17.56
N CYS A 128 5.14 8.63 -17.24
CA CYS A 128 5.10 7.25 -16.77
C CYS A 128 5.29 6.23 -17.90
N ILE A 129 4.69 6.45 -19.08
CA ILE A 129 4.75 5.50 -20.20
C ILE A 129 6.21 5.27 -20.62
N GLU A 130 6.98 6.34 -20.87
CA GLU A 130 8.39 6.24 -21.27
C GLU A 130 9.26 5.62 -20.16
N ALA A 131 8.95 5.88 -18.89
CA ALA A 131 9.68 5.29 -17.76
C ALA A 131 9.43 3.78 -17.65
N ILE A 132 8.21 3.32 -17.94
CA ILE A 132 7.85 1.90 -17.97
C ILE A 132 8.43 1.20 -19.20
N GLU A 133 8.32 1.80 -20.38
CA GLU A 133 8.77 1.19 -21.65
C GLU A 133 10.30 1.06 -21.75
N ARG A 134 11.06 1.84 -20.96
CA ARG A 134 12.52 1.69 -20.80
C ARG A 134 12.93 0.48 -19.95
N ASP A 135 12.01 -0.16 -19.23
CA ASP A 135 12.27 -1.32 -18.38
C ASP A 135 11.33 -2.49 -18.71
N GLN A 136 11.91 -3.58 -19.21
CA GLN A 136 11.16 -4.76 -19.62
C GLN A 136 10.43 -5.45 -18.45
N ALA A 137 10.98 -5.42 -17.24
CA ALA A 137 10.36 -6.02 -16.08
C ALA A 137 9.16 -5.18 -15.60
N LEU A 138 9.31 -3.85 -15.54
CA LEU A 138 8.21 -2.93 -15.22
C LEU A 138 7.08 -3.05 -16.25
N THR A 139 7.42 -3.07 -17.55
CA THR A 139 6.48 -3.30 -18.66
C THR A 139 5.66 -4.57 -18.45
N VAL A 140 6.30 -5.71 -18.17
CA VAL A 140 5.59 -6.99 -17.96
C VAL A 140 4.69 -6.94 -16.73
N ARG A 141 5.11 -6.31 -15.63
CA ARG A 141 4.31 -6.22 -14.40
C ARG A 141 3.09 -5.32 -14.55
N VAL A 142 3.24 -4.16 -15.20
CA VAL A 142 2.11 -3.25 -15.48
C VAL A 142 1.08 -3.90 -16.41
N LEU A 143 1.54 -4.62 -17.45
CA LEU A 143 0.63 -5.38 -18.32
C LEU A 143 -0.05 -6.54 -17.57
N ARG A 144 0.64 -7.25 -16.68
CA ARG A 144 0.01 -8.27 -15.82
C ARG A 144 -1.06 -7.69 -14.91
N LEU A 145 -0.81 -6.53 -14.30
CA LEU A 145 -1.80 -5.83 -13.47
C LEU A 145 -3.04 -5.45 -14.30
N ALA A 146 -2.85 -4.84 -15.47
CA ALA A 146 -3.95 -4.44 -16.36
C ALA A 146 -4.80 -5.62 -16.86
N ASN A 147 -4.19 -6.80 -17.06
CA ASN A 147 -4.87 -8.04 -17.44
C ASN A 147 -5.40 -8.87 -16.25
N SER A 148 -5.28 -8.38 -15.02
CA SER A 148 -5.76 -9.12 -13.84
C SER A 148 -7.29 -9.11 -13.73
N ALA A 149 -7.85 -10.16 -13.10
CA ALA A 149 -9.29 -10.32 -12.97
C ALA A 149 -9.98 -9.19 -12.19
N PHE A 150 -9.26 -8.52 -11.28
CA PHE A 150 -9.75 -7.36 -10.50
C PHE A 150 -10.01 -6.14 -11.38
N TYR A 151 -9.13 -5.88 -12.35
CA TYR A 151 -9.28 -4.76 -13.28
C TYR A 151 -10.14 -5.12 -14.51
N GLY A 152 -10.30 -6.41 -14.82
CA GLY A 152 -11.44 -6.90 -15.60
C GLY A 152 -11.48 -6.49 -17.08
N ALA A 153 -10.32 -6.36 -17.74
CA ALA A 153 -10.24 -5.92 -19.13
C ALA A 153 -11.08 -6.80 -20.09
N PRO A 154 -11.95 -6.23 -20.95
CA PRO A 154 -12.61 -6.95 -22.02
C PRO A 154 -11.63 -7.20 -23.19
N GLY A 155 -10.71 -8.14 -23.01
CA GLY A 155 -9.65 -8.47 -23.96
C GLY A 155 -8.25 -8.41 -23.32
N GLN A 156 -7.21 -8.70 -24.11
CA GLN A 156 -5.83 -8.70 -23.61
C GLN A 156 -5.15 -7.34 -23.86
N VAL A 157 -4.79 -6.63 -22.78
CA VAL A 157 -4.02 -5.40 -22.83
C VAL A 157 -2.56 -5.72 -23.17
N SER A 158 -2.02 -5.12 -24.24
CA SER A 158 -0.68 -5.44 -24.77
C SER A 158 0.25 -4.23 -24.92
N ARG A 159 -0.24 -3.00 -24.69
CA ARG A 159 0.55 -1.76 -24.76
C ARG A 159 0.36 -0.93 -23.49
N ILE A 160 1.40 -0.21 -23.07
CA ILE A 160 1.36 0.59 -21.84
C ILE A 160 0.37 1.76 -21.94
N GLY A 161 0.25 2.39 -23.12
CA GLY A 161 -0.79 3.41 -23.37
C GLY A 161 -2.22 2.90 -23.17
N ASP A 162 -2.51 1.65 -23.59
CA ASP A 162 -3.83 1.04 -23.38
C ASP A 162 -4.05 0.72 -21.90
N ALA A 163 -3.01 0.27 -21.18
CA ALA A 163 -3.05 0.05 -19.74
C ALA A 163 -3.30 1.36 -18.96
N VAL A 164 -2.66 2.47 -19.35
CA VAL A 164 -2.89 3.80 -18.76
C VAL A 164 -4.30 4.31 -19.04
N GLN A 165 -4.84 4.10 -20.25
CA GLN A 165 -6.22 4.48 -20.58
C GLN A 165 -7.24 3.69 -19.75
N MET A 166 -6.97 2.41 -19.49
CA MET A 166 -7.87 1.53 -18.74
C MET A 166 -7.78 1.73 -17.21
N LEU A 167 -6.57 1.75 -16.65
CA LEU A 167 -6.34 1.83 -15.19
C LEU A 167 -6.38 3.26 -14.66
N GLY A 168 -6.15 4.25 -15.52
CA GLY A 168 -5.92 5.64 -15.15
C GLY A 168 -4.46 5.92 -14.78
N LEU A 169 -3.99 7.12 -15.11
CA LEU A 169 -2.59 7.54 -14.95
C LEU A 169 -2.10 7.47 -13.49
N ARG A 170 -2.88 7.99 -12.52
CA ARG A 170 -2.50 7.94 -11.09
C ARG A 170 -2.41 6.50 -10.55
N THR A 171 -3.20 5.55 -11.05
CA THR A 171 -3.13 4.12 -10.69
C THR A 171 -1.84 3.49 -11.22
N VAL A 172 -1.51 3.75 -12.49
CA VAL A 172 -0.25 3.28 -13.10
C VAL A 172 0.97 3.91 -12.42
N ALA A 173 0.92 5.18 -12.05
CA ALA A 173 1.98 5.82 -11.27
C ALA A 173 2.12 5.22 -9.86
N SER A 174 1.02 4.97 -9.15
CA SER A 174 1.03 4.29 -7.84
C SER A 174 1.68 2.91 -7.93
N THR A 175 1.33 2.16 -8.97
CA THR A 175 1.92 0.85 -9.29
C THR A 175 3.41 0.95 -9.59
N LEU A 176 3.80 1.91 -10.43
CA LEU A 176 5.18 2.14 -10.83
C LEU A 176 6.06 2.51 -9.64
N ALA A 177 5.57 3.38 -8.75
CA ALA A 177 6.23 3.73 -7.49
C ALA A 177 6.42 2.50 -6.61
N ALA A 178 5.35 1.72 -6.36
CA ALA A 178 5.42 0.52 -5.53
C ALA A 178 6.44 -0.50 -6.06
N ILE A 179 6.36 -0.88 -7.34
CA ILE A 179 7.26 -1.89 -7.93
C ILE A 179 8.72 -1.40 -7.89
N SER A 180 8.97 -0.15 -8.30
CA SER A 180 10.32 0.41 -8.38
C SER A 180 10.97 0.54 -7.01
N LEU A 181 10.20 0.95 -5.99
CA LEU A 181 10.69 1.03 -4.62
C LEU A 181 10.89 -0.36 -4.00
N ARG A 182 10.01 -1.34 -4.27
CA ARG A 182 10.20 -2.73 -3.82
C ARG A 182 11.50 -3.32 -4.35
N ALA A 183 11.79 -3.11 -5.64
CA ALA A 183 13.03 -3.60 -6.27
C ALA A 183 14.28 -2.93 -5.66
N THR A 184 14.17 -1.67 -5.28
CA THR A 184 15.28 -0.88 -4.70
C THR A 184 15.55 -1.27 -3.25
N LEU A 185 14.51 -1.33 -2.42
CA LEU A 185 14.64 -1.65 -0.99
C LEU A 185 14.80 -3.15 -0.73
N GLY A 186 14.18 -4.02 -1.53
CA GLY A 186 14.29 -5.47 -1.40
C GLY A 186 15.64 -6.05 -1.84
N ALA A 187 16.51 -5.24 -2.44
CA ALA A 187 17.91 -5.57 -2.68
C ALA A 187 18.80 -5.36 -1.44
N LEU A 188 18.28 -4.73 -0.38
CA LEU A 188 19.02 -4.46 0.86
C LEU A 188 18.98 -5.68 1.78
N HIS A 189 20.15 -6.09 2.27
CA HIS A 189 20.26 -7.24 3.16
C HIS A 189 20.13 -6.78 4.62
N CYS A 190 19.09 -7.29 5.31
CA CYS A 190 18.77 -6.93 6.70
C CYS A 190 18.59 -8.23 7.48
N GLU A 191 19.57 -8.60 8.31
CA GLU A 191 19.53 -9.84 9.09
C GLU A 191 18.36 -9.79 10.09
N GLY A 192 17.62 -10.90 10.22
CA GLY A 192 16.44 -10.99 11.09
C GLY A 192 15.19 -10.24 10.60
N PHE A 193 15.27 -9.40 9.56
CA PHE A 193 14.16 -8.55 9.11
C PHE A 193 13.32 -9.22 8.01
N CYS A 194 12.01 -9.34 8.24
CA CYS A 194 11.09 -9.93 7.26
C CYS A 194 10.62 -8.89 6.23
N PHE A 195 11.41 -8.69 5.15
CA PHE A 195 11.13 -7.69 4.13
C PHE A 195 9.75 -7.84 3.48
N ASP A 196 9.27 -9.05 3.17
CA ASP A 196 7.95 -9.23 2.54
C ASP A 196 6.79 -8.86 3.47
N SER A 197 6.93 -9.06 4.79
CA SER A 197 5.93 -8.61 5.78
C SER A 197 5.90 -7.08 5.86
N TYR A 198 7.07 -6.45 6.00
CA TYR A 198 7.23 -5.00 5.93
C TYR A 198 6.66 -4.39 4.64
N TRP A 199 6.95 -5.03 3.49
CA TRP A 199 6.49 -4.55 2.19
C TRP A 199 4.97 -4.67 2.04
N ARG A 200 4.40 -5.81 2.44
CA ARG A 200 2.94 -6.01 2.43
C ARG A 200 2.23 -5.00 3.33
N HIS A 201 2.77 -4.73 4.53
CA HIS A 201 2.24 -3.70 5.44
C HIS A 201 2.28 -2.29 4.83
N SER A 202 3.43 -1.91 4.27
CA SER A 202 3.64 -0.61 3.62
C SER A 202 2.70 -0.41 2.43
N LEU A 203 2.54 -1.44 1.58
CA LEU A 203 1.64 -1.40 0.43
C LEU A 203 0.16 -1.39 0.85
N CYS A 204 -0.23 -2.17 1.87
CA CYS A 204 -1.58 -2.16 2.43
C CYS A 204 -1.94 -0.77 2.99
N THR A 205 -0.99 -0.13 3.68
CA THR A 205 -1.11 1.24 4.19
C THR A 205 -1.20 2.26 3.05
N ALA A 206 -0.38 2.14 2.00
CA ALA A 206 -0.44 2.99 0.81
C ALA A 206 -1.80 2.94 0.11
N LEU A 207 -2.31 1.73 -0.13
CA LEU A 207 -3.62 1.50 -0.73
C LEU A 207 -4.74 2.07 0.15
N SER A 208 -4.76 1.74 1.44
CA SER A 208 -5.76 2.25 2.39
C SER A 208 -5.74 3.79 2.45
N ALA A 209 -4.57 4.41 2.54
CA ALA A 209 -4.43 5.87 2.58
C ALA A 209 -4.95 6.55 1.30
N ARG A 210 -4.70 5.94 0.13
CA ARG A 210 -5.22 6.40 -1.17
C ARG A 210 -6.75 6.33 -1.25
N GLU A 211 -7.35 5.23 -0.77
CA GLU A 211 -8.82 5.10 -0.74
C GLU A 211 -9.46 6.10 0.23
N LEU A 212 -8.88 6.29 1.42
CA LEU A 212 -9.33 7.28 2.41
C LEU A 212 -9.18 8.72 1.90
N ALA A 213 -8.11 9.03 1.15
CA ALA A 213 -7.92 10.35 0.54
C ALA A 213 -9.01 10.67 -0.47
N ARG A 214 -9.48 9.68 -1.23
CA ARG A 214 -10.61 9.86 -2.15
C ARG A 214 -11.91 10.20 -1.41
N ILE A 215 -12.15 9.59 -0.25
CA ILE A 215 -13.33 9.89 0.59
C ILE A 215 -13.21 11.28 1.22
N ALA A 216 -12.03 11.63 1.73
CA ALA A 216 -11.76 12.92 2.37
C ALA A 216 -11.54 14.10 1.39
N ALA A 217 -11.62 13.85 0.07
CA ALA A 217 -11.29 14.80 -0.99
C ALA A 217 -9.90 15.45 -0.84
N LEU A 218 -8.91 14.65 -0.43
CA LEU A 218 -7.48 15.01 -0.37
C LEU A 218 -6.70 14.38 -1.52
N ASP A 219 -5.44 14.79 -1.71
CA ASP A 219 -4.59 14.24 -2.77
C ASP A 219 -4.32 12.73 -2.54
N THR A 220 -4.77 11.92 -3.48
CA THR A 220 -4.67 10.45 -3.43
C THR A 220 -3.25 9.95 -3.66
N GLY A 221 -2.43 10.70 -4.39
CA GLY A 221 -1.03 10.37 -4.69
C GLY A 221 -0.11 10.73 -3.54
N GLU A 222 -0.28 11.90 -2.91
CA GLU A 222 0.42 12.26 -1.67
C GLU A 222 0.12 11.24 -0.56
N ALA A 223 -1.16 10.88 -0.38
CA ALA A 223 -1.56 9.88 0.60
C ALA A 223 -1.01 8.47 0.30
N PHE A 224 -1.01 8.05 -0.98
CA PHE A 224 -0.39 6.78 -1.38
C PHE A 224 1.11 6.76 -1.11
N LEU A 225 1.85 7.80 -1.52
CA LEU A 225 3.29 7.93 -1.30
C LEU A 225 3.63 7.93 0.19
N LEU A 226 2.88 8.67 1.01
CA LEU A 226 3.07 8.66 2.45
C LEU A 226 2.81 7.27 3.05
N GLY A 227 1.74 6.59 2.67
CA GLY A 227 1.46 5.25 3.18
C GLY A 227 2.52 4.23 2.75
N LEU A 228 3.11 4.39 1.57
CA LEU A 228 4.21 3.55 1.07
C LEU A 228 5.54 3.82 1.80
N LEU A 229 5.74 5.04 2.32
CA LEU A 229 7.01 5.51 2.90
C LEU A 229 7.02 5.62 4.43
N HIS A 230 5.86 5.56 5.11
CA HIS A 230 5.73 5.87 6.54
C HIS A 230 6.70 5.08 7.45
N ASP A 231 6.91 3.81 7.11
CA ASP A 231 7.69 2.85 7.89
C ASP A 231 9.13 2.67 7.38
N VAL A 232 9.58 3.43 6.38
CA VAL A 232 10.90 3.23 5.73
C VAL A 232 12.08 3.30 6.71
N GLY A 233 11.91 4.00 7.85
CA GLY A 233 12.90 4.02 8.92
C GLY A 233 13.14 2.66 9.58
N LYS A 234 12.17 1.73 9.60
CA LYS A 234 12.35 0.38 10.20
C LYS A 234 13.43 -0.40 9.48
N LEU A 235 13.46 -0.28 8.14
CA LEU A 235 14.52 -0.87 7.32
C LEU A 235 15.90 -0.29 7.69
N ILE A 236 15.98 1.02 7.94
CA ILE A 236 17.23 1.67 8.35
C ILE A 236 17.66 1.24 9.75
N LEU A 237 16.75 1.10 10.71
CA LEU A 237 17.07 0.60 12.05
C LEU A 237 17.61 -0.83 11.99
N ALA A 238 16.95 -1.71 11.24
CA ALA A 238 17.40 -3.09 10.99
C ALA A 238 18.77 -3.15 10.28
N MET A 239 19.04 -2.26 9.30
CA MET A 239 20.36 -2.12 8.68
C MET A 239 21.43 -1.56 9.63
N THR A 240 21.03 -0.72 10.59
CA THR A 240 21.96 -0.07 11.53
C THR A 240 22.48 -1.07 12.57
N SER A 241 21.58 -1.89 13.14
CA SER A 241 21.96 -2.96 14.06
C SER A 241 20.85 -4.02 14.19
N PRO A 242 21.01 -5.22 13.59
CA PRO A 242 20.08 -6.33 13.77
C PRO A 242 19.91 -6.76 15.23
N VAL A 243 20.96 -6.61 16.05
CA VAL A 243 20.93 -6.92 17.48
C VAL A 243 20.00 -5.97 18.25
N LEU A 244 20.08 -4.67 17.97
CA LEU A 244 19.23 -3.68 18.62
C LEU A 244 17.78 -3.74 18.08
N GLU A 245 17.60 -4.10 16.81
CA GLU A 245 16.25 -4.36 16.24
C GLU A 245 15.58 -5.54 16.96
N ALA A 246 16.30 -6.64 17.15
CA ALA A 246 15.81 -7.79 17.91
C ALA A 246 15.49 -7.42 19.38
N GLN A 247 16.31 -6.59 20.02
CA GLN A 247 16.04 -6.08 21.38
C GLN A 247 14.80 -5.18 21.43
N ALA A 248 14.61 -4.28 20.45
CA ALA A 248 13.43 -3.43 20.38
C ALA A 248 12.14 -4.23 20.15
N LEU A 249 12.18 -5.23 19.26
CA LEU A 249 11.07 -6.18 19.04
C LEU A 249 10.74 -6.96 20.32
N GLN A 250 11.76 -7.48 21.02
CA GLN A 250 11.57 -8.20 22.29
C GLN A 250 10.98 -7.30 23.36
N LEU A 251 11.49 -6.07 23.52
CA LEU A 251 11.02 -5.09 24.50
C LEU A 251 9.57 -4.67 24.23
N GLY A 252 9.23 -4.39 22.97
CA GLY A 252 7.87 -4.08 22.54
C GLY A 252 6.89 -5.20 22.87
N HIS A 253 7.30 -6.46 22.70
CA HIS A 253 6.49 -7.61 23.07
C HIS A 253 6.37 -7.79 24.60
N SER A 254 7.46 -7.67 25.36
CA SER A 254 7.48 -7.95 26.80
C SER A 254 6.83 -6.88 27.66
N GLU A 255 6.81 -5.62 27.20
CA GLU A 255 6.21 -4.48 27.91
C GLU A 255 4.90 -3.98 27.25
N GLU A 256 4.40 -4.67 26.22
CA GLU A 256 3.21 -4.26 25.43
C GLU A 256 3.31 -2.84 24.84
N LEU A 257 4.54 -2.39 24.52
CA LEU A 257 4.81 -1.04 24.03
C LEU A 257 4.55 -0.91 22.52
N PRO A 258 4.08 0.26 22.04
CA PRO A 258 4.18 0.61 20.64
C PRO A 258 5.63 0.53 20.16
N MET A 259 5.86 -0.05 18.97
CA MET A 259 7.23 -0.29 18.47
C MET A 259 8.10 0.98 18.48
N HIS A 260 7.52 2.14 18.13
CA HIS A 260 8.24 3.42 18.14
C HIS A 260 8.71 3.89 19.53
N GLU A 261 8.14 3.37 20.63
CA GLU A 261 8.59 3.63 21.99
C GLU A 261 9.70 2.66 22.40
N ALA A 262 9.56 1.38 22.03
CA ALA A 262 10.61 0.38 22.24
C ALA A 262 11.91 0.76 21.49
N GLU A 263 11.78 1.19 20.23
CA GLU A 263 12.89 1.76 19.44
C GLU A 263 13.52 2.96 20.15
N ARG A 264 12.72 3.92 20.65
CA ARG A 264 13.27 5.08 21.38
C ARG A 264 14.00 4.69 22.66
N ARG A 265 13.63 3.59 23.32
CA ARG A 265 14.34 3.07 24.52
C ARG A 265 15.65 2.33 24.17
N VAL A 266 15.72 1.69 23.01
CA VAL A 266 16.87 0.84 22.61
C VAL A 266 17.83 1.57 21.67
N PHE A 267 17.33 2.25 20.64
CA PHE A 267 18.09 3.01 19.65
C PHE A 267 18.26 4.50 20.02
N GLY A 268 17.44 5.03 20.93
CA GLY A 268 17.37 6.48 21.21
C GLY A 268 16.56 7.30 20.17
N VAL A 269 16.01 6.64 19.15
CA VAL A 269 15.27 7.24 18.03
C VAL A 269 14.22 6.26 17.51
N SER A 270 13.11 6.72 16.91
CA SER A 270 12.12 5.86 16.25
C SER A 270 12.24 5.81 14.73
N HIS A 271 11.65 4.78 14.11
CA HIS A 271 11.54 4.66 12.65
C HIS A 271 10.80 5.83 12.00
N ALA A 272 9.88 6.50 12.72
CA ALA A 272 9.21 7.68 12.21
C ALA A 272 10.19 8.87 12.04
N GLU A 273 11.12 9.01 12.99
CA GLU A 273 12.16 10.06 12.97
C GLU A 273 13.24 9.76 11.92
N VAL A 274 13.68 8.50 11.84
CA VAL A 274 14.65 8.04 10.84
C VAL A 274 14.05 8.04 9.42
N GLY A 275 12.80 7.62 9.26
CA GLY A 275 12.07 7.66 7.98
C GLY A 275 11.87 9.09 7.47
N ALA A 276 11.63 10.05 8.36
CA ALA A 276 11.61 11.46 8.02
C ALA A 276 12.99 11.98 7.57
N ALA A 277 14.09 11.46 8.11
CA ALA A 277 15.43 11.76 7.62
C ALA A 277 15.70 11.15 6.22
N VAL A 278 15.23 9.92 5.95
CA VAL A 278 15.26 9.30 4.61
C VAL A 278 14.48 10.14 3.59
N ALA A 279 13.26 10.56 3.90
CA ALA A 279 12.46 11.39 2.99
C ALA A 279 13.10 12.75 2.69
N ARG A 280 13.82 13.35 3.67
CA ARG A 280 14.63 14.56 3.44
C ARG A 280 15.85 14.29 2.56
N GLN A 281 16.58 13.18 2.77
CA GLN A 281 17.70 12.73 1.92
C GLN A 281 17.26 12.55 0.45
N TRP A 282 16.05 12.02 0.23
CA TRP A 282 15.43 11.88 -1.09
C TRP A 282 14.80 13.17 -1.66
N ASN A 283 14.96 14.32 -0.98
CA ASN A 283 14.48 15.64 -1.40
C ASN A 283 12.95 15.74 -1.59
N PHE A 284 12.15 14.98 -0.83
CA PHE A 284 10.70 15.15 -0.84
C PHE A 284 10.28 16.53 -0.27
N PRO A 285 9.15 17.10 -0.74
CA PRO A 285 8.57 18.32 -0.16
C PRO A 285 8.29 18.15 1.33
N ALA A 286 8.43 19.22 2.12
CA ALA A 286 8.40 19.17 3.59
C ALA A 286 7.13 18.53 4.21
N SER A 287 5.99 18.55 3.53
CA SER A 287 4.78 17.83 3.98
C SER A 287 5.02 16.34 4.20
N ILE A 288 5.87 15.72 3.38
CA ILE A 288 6.18 14.29 3.42
C ILE A 288 6.96 13.89 4.68
N PRO A 289 8.19 14.39 4.94
CA PRO A 289 8.94 14.01 6.14
C PRO A 289 8.26 14.47 7.43
N ASP A 290 7.49 15.56 7.42
CA ASP A 290 6.78 16.02 8.62
C ASP A 290 5.58 15.12 8.96
N ALA A 291 4.85 14.63 7.94
CA ALA A 291 3.83 13.60 8.13
C ALA A 291 4.44 12.25 8.56
N ILE A 292 5.57 11.83 7.99
CA ILE A 292 6.29 10.62 8.40
C ILE A 292 6.77 10.74 9.86
N ALA A 293 7.37 11.86 10.27
CA ALA A 293 7.74 12.08 11.68
C ALA A 293 6.53 12.15 12.63
N GLY A 294 5.35 12.47 12.09
CA GLY A 294 4.12 12.67 12.84
C GLY A 294 3.18 11.47 12.93
N HIS A 295 3.37 10.40 12.14
CA HIS A 295 2.29 9.42 11.89
C HIS A 295 1.81 8.63 13.13
N HIS A 296 2.66 8.45 14.14
CA HIS A 296 2.27 7.86 15.44
C HIS A 296 1.66 8.83 16.44
N ARG A 297 1.81 10.15 16.25
CA ARG A 297 1.36 11.15 17.22
C ARG A 297 -0.15 11.02 17.44
N PRO A 298 -0.64 11.04 18.70
CA PRO A 298 -2.08 11.07 19.00
C PRO A 298 -2.79 12.13 18.17
N LEU A 299 -3.83 11.74 17.46
CA LEU A 299 -4.69 12.70 16.78
C LEU A 299 -5.48 13.43 17.87
N VAL A 300 -5.14 14.70 18.07
CA VAL A 300 -5.80 15.55 19.07
C VAL A 300 -7.21 15.80 18.57
N VAL A 301 -8.20 15.19 19.24
CA VAL A 301 -9.64 15.37 19.00
C VAL A 301 -10.13 16.73 19.52
N GLN A 302 -9.45 17.79 19.07
CA GLN A 302 -10.03 19.11 18.92
C GLN A 302 -10.42 19.25 17.45
N PRO A 303 -11.50 19.97 17.10
CA PRO A 303 -12.11 19.91 15.77
C PRO A 303 -11.03 20.07 14.70
N LEU A 304 -10.80 19.01 13.92
CA LEU A 304 -9.74 18.90 12.93
C LEU A 304 -10.00 19.94 11.83
N LYS A 305 -9.52 21.17 12.05
CA LYS A 305 -9.85 22.33 11.22
C LYS A 305 -9.52 22.10 9.75
N ARG A 306 -8.54 21.23 9.48
CA ARG A 306 -8.31 20.56 8.19
C ARG A 306 -7.78 19.14 8.45
N LEU A 307 -8.30 18.17 7.71
CA LEU A 307 -7.66 16.87 7.55
C LEU A 307 -6.37 17.01 6.74
N THR A 308 -5.41 16.11 6.95
CA THR A 308 -4.14 16.07 6.23
C THR A 308 -3.86 14.64 5.78
N ALA A 309 -3.02 14.47 4.76
CA ALA A 309 -2.62 13.13 4.31
C ALA A 309 -1.95 12.32 5.45
N GLY A 310 -1.20 12.97 6.35
CA GLY A 310 -0.64 12.33 7.55
C GLY A 310 -1.69 11.76 8.51
N HIS A 311 -2.85 12.41 8.67
CA HIS A 311 -3.95 11.86 9.47
C HIS A 311 -4.54 10.60 8.80
N LEU A 312 -4.68 10.62 7.47
CA LEU A 312 -5.18 9.47 6.71
C LEU A 312 -4.20 8.29 6.75
N VAL A 313 -2.89 8.56 6.72
CA VAL A 313 -1.84 7.53 6.78
C VAL A 313 -1.82 6.82 8.13
N ARG A 314 -2.05 7.55 9.24
CA ARG A 314 -2.25 6.93 10.56
C ARG A 314 -3.45 5.99 10.58
N LEU A 315 -4.58 6.42 10.03
CA LEU A 315 -5.80 5.61 9.95
C LEU A 315 -5.62 4.39 9.05
N ALA A 316 -4.96 4.58 7.91
CA ALA A 316 -4.55 3.52 7.00
C ALA A 316 -3.60 2.51 7.64
N ASN A 317 -2.67 2.96 8.49
CA ASN A 317 -1.75 2.09 9.22
C ASN A 317 -2.49 1.24 10.26
N HIS A 318 -3.44 1.84 10.99
CA HIS A 318 -4.32 1.11 11.93
C HIS A 318 -5.15 0.04 11.18
N MET A 319 -5.71 0.41 10.02
CA MET A 319 -6.43 -0.51 9.14
C MET A 319 -5.53 -1.63 8.59
N ALA A 320 -4.31 -1.32 8.13
CA ALA A 320 -3.36 -2.31 7.62
C ALA A 320 -2.96 -3.34 8.68
N HIS A 321 -2.73 -2.91 9.93
CA HIS A 321 -2.52 -3.83 11.05
C HIS A 321 -3.75 -4.71 11.33
N GLY A 322 -4.96 -4.17 11.21
CA GLY A 322 -6.20 -4.94 11.34
C GLY A 322 -6.38 -5.99 10.23
N LEU A 323 -6.08 -5.63 8.98
CA LEU A 323 -6.12 -6.55 7.82
C LEU A 323 -5.02 -7.63 7.86
N ALA A 324 -3.95 -7.41 8.61
CA ALA A 324 -2.91 -8.40 8.85
C ALA A 324 -3.24 -9.35 10.02
N ALA A 325 -4.24 -9.04 10.84
CA ALA A 325 -4.68 -9.90 11.95
C ALA A 325 -5.50 -11.11 11.46
N SER A 326 -5.65 -12.12 12.32
CA SER A 326 -6.50 -13.28 12.04
C SER A 326 -7.95 -12.85 11.79
N PRO A 327 -8.73 -13.48 10.89
CA PRO A 327 -10.13 -13.14 10.65
C PRO A 327 -11.04 -13.17 11.89
N ASP A 328 -10.68 -13.96 12.91
CA ASP A 328 -11.41 -14.03 14.19
C ASP A 328 -11.07 -12.88 15.15
N ALA A 329 -9.96 -12.15 14.91
CA ALA A 329 -9.60 -10.97 15.68
C ALA A 329 -10.48 -9.81 15.23
N ARG A 330 -11.60 -9.60 15.94
CA ARG A 330 -12.55 -8.48 15.77
C ARG A 330 -11.81 -7.21 15.41
N GLU A 331 -11.91 -6.84 14.13
CA GLU A 331 -11.13 -5.80 13.45
C GLU A 331 -10.90 -4.56 14.35
N PRO A 332 -9.72 -4.42 15.00
CA PRO A 332 -9.52 -3.38 16.00
C PRO A 332 -9.69 -1.98 15.40
N PHE A 333 -9.32 -1.83 14.12
CA PHE A 333 -9.47 -0.59 13.39
C PHE A 333 -10.91 -0.08 13.35
N LEU A 334 -11.95 -0.93 13.26
CA LEU A 334 -13.35 -0.48 13.22
C LEU A 334 -13.77 0.32 14.46
N THR A 335 -13.01 0.22 15.56
CA THR A 335 -13.28 0.94 16.82
C THR A 335 -12.62 2.32 16.93
N ASP A 336 -11.83 2.74 15.93
CA ASP A 336 -11.21 4.06 15.93
C ASP A 336 -12.27 5.17 15.81
N PRO A 337 -12.42 6.08 16.80
CA PRO A 337 -13.48 7.09 16.81
C PRO A 337 -13.42 8.03 15.61
N LEU A 338 -12.24 8.18 15.00
CA LEU A 338 -12.00 9.05 13.87
C LEU A 338 -12.77 8.65 12.60
N TRP A 339 -13.19 7.38 12.46
CA TRP A 339 -14.06 6.99 11.36
C TRP A 339 -15.42 7.70 11.41
N SER A 340 -15.97 7.86 12.63
CA SER A 340 -17.20 8.62 12.83
C SER A 340 -16.99 10.11 12.55
N ASP A 341 -15.84 10.68 12.95
CA ASP A 341 -15.50 12.08 12.68
C ASP A 341 -15.32 12.35 11.17
N LEU A 342 -14.88 11.34 10.41
CA LEU A 342 -14.81 11.36 8.94
C LEU A 342 -16.16 11.08 8.24
N GLY A 343 -17.22 10.73 8.98
CA GLY A 343 -18.50 10.31 8.42
C GLY A 343 -18.45 8.98 7.66
N ILE A 344 -17.44 8.13 7.94
CA ILE A 344 -17.28 6.82 7.32
C ILE A 344 -18.03 5.78 8.16
N SER A 345 -18.99 5.09 7.54
CA SER A 345 -19.75 4.02 8.20
C SER A 345 -18.94 2.73 8.28
N GLU A 346 -19.30 1.83 9.20
CA GLU A 346 -18.69 0.50 9.28
C GLU A 346 -18.78 -0.26 7.94
N GLN A 347 -19.91 -0.15 7.23
CA GLN A 347 -20.05 -0.77 5.91
C GLN A 347 -19.07 -0.16 4.88
N HIS A 348 -18.88 1.16 4.86
CA HIS A 348 -17.89 1.78 3.99
C HIS A 348 -16.45 1.31 4.30
N LEU A 349 -16.13 1.06 5.57
CA LEU A 349 -14.83 0.48 5.97
C LEU A 349 -14.67 -0.95 5.48
N ARG A 350 -15.72 -1.78 5.56
CA ARG A 350 -15.72 -3.16 5.05
C ARG A 350 -15.56 -3.21 3.53
N ASP A 351 -16.33 -2.39 2.80
CA ASP A 351 -16.22 -2.27 1.33
C ASP A 351 -14.82 -1.78 0.90
N LEU A 352 -14.17 -0.93 1.71
CA LEU A 352 -12.81 -0.46 1.49
C LEU A 352 -11.77 -1.56 1.81
N ALA A 353 -11.97 -2.31 2.90
CA ALA A 353 -11.14 -3.44 3.31
C ALA A 353 -11.09 -4.55 2.24
N GLU A 354 -12.23 -4.94 1.70
CA GLU A 354 -12.32 -5.93 0.62
C GLU A 354 -11.58 -5.46 -0.64
N ARG A 355 -11.77 -4.19 -1.03
CA ARG A 355 -11.11 -3.58 -2.18
C ARG A 355 -9.59 -3.50 -2.01
N VAL A 356 -9.12 -3.01 -0.87
CA VAL A 356 -7.69 -2.93 -0.55
C VAL A 356 -7.06 -4.32 -0.57
N SER A 357 -7.72 -5.32 0.02
CA SER A 357 -7.21 -6.70 0.04
C SER A 357 -7.08 -7.28 -1.37
N GLY A 358 -8.11 -7.12 -2.21
CA GLY A 358 -8.09 -7.59 -3.59
C GLY A 358 -7.02 -6.93 -4.46
N GLU A 359 -6.74 -5.65 -4.28
CA GLU A 359 -5.66 -4.95 -4.98
C GLU A 359 -4.27 -5.31 -4.41
N LEU A 360 -4.16 -5.43 -3.09
CA LEU A 360 -2.93 -5.80 -2.37
C LEU A 360 -2.41 -7.16 -2.83
N ASP A 361 -3.27 -8.17 -2.94
CA ASP A 361 -2.86 -9.51 -3.37
C ASP A 361 -2.24 -9.49 -4.78
N ILE A 362 -2.81 -8.71 -5.70
CA ILE A 362 -2.36 -8.63 -7.09
C ILE A 362 -1.07 -7.80 -7.19
N MET A 363 -1.00 -6.65 -6.50
CA MET A 363 0.22 -5.83 -6.48
C MET A 363 1.37 -6.49 -5.70
N SER A 364 1.08 -7.38 -4.74
CA SER A 364 2.10 -8.18 -4.05
C SER A 364 2.66 -9.30 -4.91
N CYS A 365 1.88 -9.80 -5.88
CA CYS A 365 2.27 -10.83 -6.85
C CYS A 365 2.91 -10.29 -8.14
N ALA A 366 2.87 -8.98 -8.39
CA ALA A 366 3.36 -8.33 -9.61
C ALA A 366 4.86 -8.01 -9.55
#